data_AF-A0A7C3EQ08-F1
#
_entry.id   AF-A0A7C3EQ08-F1
#
_cell.length_a   1.000
_cell.length_b   1.000
_cell.length_c   1.000
_cell.angle_alpha   90.00
_cell.angle_beta   90.00
_cell.angle_gamma   90.00
#
_symmetry.space_group_name_H-M   'P 1'
#
loop_
_entity.id
_entity.type
_entity.pdbx_description
1 polymer ?
#
loop_
_entity_poly.entity_id
_entity_poly.type
_entity_poly.pdbx_seq_one_letter_code
_entity_poly.pdbx_strand_id
1 'polypeptide(L)'
;MLASRGWRCRALAASLAIAMSASSIWGCGSDGSSGVVVLPGDSGNDPIVTGFVLAPNGVMARTSPAWQIAFEGILAAPAQALQGVSAVGSGVPVSLAQLDWVDFADGRIDSPLPLDLDTVTENNGRFRIVDPEARDVLGCRKMLTAGTGTTIMRALVYGREVNIDAASEALVRVLLDFVANSTAQLCNFSASELARLQQKVNEVTFPARGNSVAELNEAAYQLARRNRSLQQALAAAATAD
;
A
#
# COMPACT_ATOMS: atom_id res chain seq x y z
N MET A 1 54.72 21.21 55.44
CA MET A 1 55.13 22.54 55.97
C MET A 1 54.12 23.57 55.51
N LEU A 2 53.55 24.31 56.46
CA LEU A 2 52.57 25.39 56.25
C LEU A 2 53.23 26.64 55.66
N ALA A 3 52.50 27.35 54.79
CA ALA A 3 52.35 28.81 54.72
C ALA A 3 51.45 29.14 53.50
N SER A 4 50.18 29.54 53.65
CA SER A 4 49.67 30.90 53.96
C SER A 4 50.08 31.94 52.90
N ARG A 5 49.27 32.87 52.36
CA ARG A 5 47.99 33.48 52.75
C ARG A 5 47.67 34.54 51.67
N GLY A 6 46.40 34.93 51.48
CA GLY A 6 46.00 36.18 50.80
C GLY A 6 44.75 36.02 49.93
N TRP A 7 43.52 36.01 50.46
CA TRP A 7 42.71 37.18 50.85
C TRP A 7 42.67 38.30 49.81
N ARG A 8 41.55 38.42 49.07
CA ARG A 8 40.58 39.52 49.27
C ARG A 8 39.31 39.38 48.43
N CYS A 9 38.19 39.51 49.14
CA CYS A 9 36.84 39.76 48.66
C CYS A 9 36.67 41.17 48.06
N ARG A 10 35.56 41.34 47.30
CA ARG A 10 34.75 42.55 46.98
C ARG A 10 34.58 42.69 45.47
N ALA A 11 33.45 43.10 44.91
CA ALA A 11 32.07 43.39 45.33
C ALA A 11 31.32 43.52 43.98
N LEU A 12 30.16 42.89 43.79
CA LEU A 12 28.82 43.52 43.82
C LEU A 12 28.59 44.72 42.88
N ALA A 13 27.39 44.69 42.29
CA ALA A 13 26.61 45.72 41.59
C ALA A 13 26.83 45.82 40.06
N ALA A 14 25.90 45.36 39.22
CA ALA A 14 24.50 45.77 38.99
C ALA A 14 24.38 46.89 37.93
N SER A 15 23.60 46.61 36.87
CA SER A 15 22.81 47.49 35.97
C SER A 15 22.53 46.68 34.69
N LEU A 16 21.40 45.98 34.55
CA LEU A 16 20.09 46.48 34.08
C LEU A 16 20.17 47.22 32.73
N ALA A 17 19.83 46.51 31.65
CA ALA A 17 19.32 47.13 30.43
C ALA A 17 18.21 46.24 29.86
N ILE A 18 17.05 46.87 29.74
CA ILE A 18 15.76 46.37 29.30
C ILE A 18 15.82 46.08 27.81
N ALA A 19 15.36 44.90 27.39
CA ALA A 19 14.86 44.68 26.04
C ALA A 19 13.55 43.89 26.14
N MET A 20 12.46 44.62 26.33
CA MET A 20 11.13 44.15 25.94
C MET A 20 11.13 44.09 24.41
N SER A 21 11.08 42.88 23.85
CA SER A 21 10.82 42.68 22.43
C SER A 21 9.54 41.88 22.28
N ALA A 22 8.60 42.54 21.62
CA ALA A 22 7.21 42.20 21.48
C ALA A 22 6.95 40.82 20.86
N SER A 23 5.82 40.26 21.28
CA SER A 23 5.12 39.15 20.67
C SER A 23 4.87 39.39 19.18
N SER A 24 5.30 38.45 18.35
CA SER A 24 4.61 38.13 17.10
C SER A 24 4.25 36.65 17.14
N ILE A 25 2.99 36.41 17.52
CA ILE A 25 2.32 35.12 17.37
C ILE A 25 2.21 34.91 15.86
N TRP A 26 3.19 34.26 15.26
CA TRP A 26 2.99 33.63 13.96
C TRP A 26 2.25 32.34 14.21
N GLY A 27 0.91 32.45 14.20
CA GLY A 27 0.06 31.34 13.87
C GLY A 27 0.45 30.89 12.46
N CYS A 28 1.14 29.75 12.38
CA CYS A 28 1.17 28.98 11.15
C CYS A 28 -0.21 28.31 11.03
N GLY A 29 -1.20 29.12 10.68
CA GLY A 29 -2.34 28.61 9.93
C GLY A 29 -1.78 28.19 8.59
N SER A 30 -1.46 26.91 8.46
CA SER A 30 -1.32 26.30 7.15
C SER A 30 -2.70 26.42 6.52
N ASP A 31 -2.85 27.36 5.60
CA ASP A 31 -3.89 27.35 4.59
C ASP A 31 -3.84 25.95 3.96
N GLY A 32 -4.73 25.08 4.44
CA GLY A 32 -5.03 23.83 3.77
C GLY A 32 -5.72 24.19 2.48
N SER A 33 -4.95 24.60 1.48
CA SER A 33 -5.40 24.50 0.11
C SER A 33 -5.48 23.00 -0.17
N SER A 34 -6.63 22.41 0.14
CA SER A 34 -7.09 21.26 -0.61
C SER A 34 -7.21 21.74 -2.05
N GLY A 35 -6.12 21.60 -2.80
CA GLY A 35 -6.16 21.64 -4.24
C GLY A 35 -7.04 20.49 -4.67
N VAL A 36 -8.34 20.73 -4.74
CA VAL A 36 -9.18 20.00 -5.67
C VAL A 36 -8.61 20.42 -7.02
N VAL A 37 -7.70 19.60 -7.55
CA VAL A 37 -7.39 19.64 -8.97
C VAL A 37 -8.71 19.32 -9.64
N VAL A 38 -9.42 20.38 -10.04
CA VAL A 38 -10.52 20.27 -10.98
C VAL A 38 -9.84 19.78 -12.24
N LEU A 39 -9.98 18.47 -12.49
CA LEU A 39 -9.60 17.84 -13.75
C LEU A 39 -10.15 18.72 -14.88
N PRO A 40 -9.37 19.10 -15.90
CA PRO A 40 -9.98 19.46 -17.17
C PRO A 40 -10.89 18.29 -17.55
N GLY A 41 -12.18 18.57 -17.72
CA GLY A 41 -13.20 17.55 -17.89
C GLY A 41 -12.84 16.61 -19.02
N ASP A 42 -12.49 15.37 -18.69
CA ASP A 42 -12.65 14.26 -19.60
C ASP A 42 -14.15 13.98 -19.65
N SER A 43 -14.80 14.61 -20.63
CA SER A 43 -16.06 14.15 -21.17
C SER A 43 -15.83 12.78 -21.81
N GLY A 44 -15.94 11.70 -21.02
CA GLY A 44 -15.82 10.34 -21.53
C GLY A 44 -16.27 9.35 -20.46
N ASN A 45 -17.23 8.49 -20.82
CA ASN A 45 -17.69 7.37 -20.01
C ASN A 45 -16.64 6.26 -19.87
N ASP A 46 -15.35 6.60 -19.96
CA ASP A 46 -14.28 5.62 -19.99
C ASP A 46 -14.15 5.00 -18.60
N PRO A 47 -14.12 3.66 -18.52
CA PRO A 47 -14.06 2.96 -17.26
C PRO A 47 -12.58 2.96 -16.80
N ILE A 48 -12.31 3.73 -15.75
CA ILE A 48 -10.95 3.99 -15.28
C ILE A 48 -10.74 3.30 -13.93
N VAL A 49 -9.60 2.61 -13.79
CA VAL A 49 -9.08 2.09 -12.51
C VAL A 49 -7.82 2.86 -12.14
N THR A 50 -7.77 3.35 -10.91
CA THR A 50 -6.65 4.11 -10.36
C THR A 50 -6.26 3.58 -8.99
N GLY A 51 -5.13 4.02 -8.47
CA GLY A 51 -4.70 3.74 -7.12
C GLY A 51 -3.22 4.02 -6.92
N PHE A 52 -2.69 3.58 -5.80
CA PHE A 52 -1.28 3.64 -5.48
C PHE A 52 -0.67 2.25 -5.36
N VAL A 53 0.59 2.12 -5.76
CA VAL A 53 1.41 0.95 -5.45
C VAL A 53 2.25 1.28 -4.22
N LEU A 54 2.03 0.55 -3.12
CA LEU A 54 2.68 0.79 -1.83
C LEU A 54 3.56 -0.41 -1.48
N ALA A 55 4.85 -0.15 -1.25
CA ALA A 55 5.83 -1.19 -0.93
C ALA A 55 6.65 -0.81 0.31
N PRO A 56 7.22 -1.79 1.03
CA PRO A 56 8.30 -1.57 2.00
C PRO A 56 9.34 -0.58 1.44
N ASN A 57 9.61 0.50 2.18
CA ASN A 57 10.60 1.53 1.79
C ASN A 57 10.35 2.20 0.42
N GLY A 58 9.18 2.02 -0.20
CA GLY A 58 8.87 2.58 -1.54
C GLY A 58 9.65 1.90 -2.65
N VAL A 59 10.22 0.72 -2.38
CA VAL A 59 11.03 -0.05 -3.33
C VAL A 59 10.32 -1.36 -3.62
N MET A 60 9.98 -1.54 -4.90
CA MET A 60 9.74 -2.87 -5.48
C MET A 60 10.97 -3.29 -6.25
N ALA A 61 11.20 -4.59 -6.42
CA ALA A 61 12.25 -5.02 -7.35
C ALA A 61 11.84 -4.52 -8.73
N ARG A 62 12.47 -3.43 -9.14
CA ARG A 62 12.48 -2.98 -10.51
C ARG A 62 13.27 -4.04 -11.29
N THR A 63 13.30 -3.92 -12.60
CA THR A 63 14.34 -4.50 -13.44
C THR A 63 15.73 -3.91 -13.10
N SER A 64 16.08 -3.84 -11.81
CA SER A 64 17.38 -3.49 -11.28
C SER A 64 18.33 -4.64 -11.62
N PRO A 65 19.48 -4.36 -12.24
CA PRO A 65 20.45 -5.40 -12.53
C PRO A 65 20.84 -6.12 -11.24
N ALA A 66 21.04 -7.45 -11.30
CA ALA A 66 21.18 -8.33 -10.13
C ALA A 66 22.21 -7.87 -9.08
N TRP A 67 23.18 -7.05 -9.46
CA TRP A 67 24.17 -6.46 -8.55
C TRP A 67 23.58 -5.38 -7.62
N GLN A 68 22.53 -4.67 -8.00
CA GLN A 68 21.84 -3.69 -7.13
C GLN A 68 21.00 -4.37 -6.05
N ILE A 69 20.43 -5.56 -6.33
CA ILE A 69 19.61 -6.34 -5.39
C ILE A 69 20.41 -6.69 -4.13
N ALA A 70 21.72 -6.93 -4.26
CA ALA A 70 22.60 -7.25 -3.13
C ALA A 70 22.91 -6.03 -2.23
N PHE A 71 22.86 -4.80 -2.76
CA PHE A 71 23.14 -3.58 -1.99
C PHE A 71 21.88 -2.94 -1.38
N GLU A 72 20.72 -3.08 -2.03
CA GLU A 72 19.44 -2.60 -1.49
C GLU A 72 19.00 -3.40 -0.25
N GLY A 73 19.30 -4.70 -0.18
CA GLY A 73 19.01 -5.54 0.99
C GLY A 73 19.84 -5.24 2.25
N ILE A 74 20.99 -4.55 2.12
CA ILE A 74 21.90 -4.23 3.24
C ILE A 74 21.62 -2.83 3.83
N LEU A 75 21.02 -1.94 3.05
CA LEU A 75 20.68 -0.56 3.46
C LEU A 75 19.17 -0.33 3.65
N ALA A 76 18.32 -1.30 3.28
CA ALA A 76 16.90 -1.25 3.59
C ALA A 76 16.71 -1.30 5.12
N ALA A 77 16.24 -0.19 5.70
CA ALA A 77 15.71 -0.21 7.05
C ALA A 77 14.57 -1.26 7.08
N PRO A 78 14.45 -2.05 8.17
CA PRO A 78 13.33 -2.97 8.31
C PRO A 78 12.03 -2.19 8.12
N ALA A 79 11.15 -2.61 7.20
CA ALA A 79 9.85 -1.98 7.09
C ALA A 79 9.03 -2.37 8.33
N GLN A 80 8.93 -1.42 9.25
CA GLN A 80 8.27 -1.58 10.53
C GLN A 80 6.77 -1.42 10.30
N ALA A 81 6.04 -2.54 10.32
CA ALA A 81 4.59 -2.62 10.12
C ALA A 81 4.13 -2.23 8.69
N LEU A 82 2.84 -2.43 8.36
CA LEU A 82 2.18 -1.70 7.25
C LEU A 82 2.22 -0.16 7.43
N GLN A 83 2.88 0.34 8.48
CA GLN A 83 3.20 1.74 8.73
C GLN A 83 4.50 2.18 8.03
N GLY A 84 5.34 1.24 7.56
CA GLY A 84 6.58 1.47 6.83
C GLY A 84 6.48 1.25 5.32
N VAL A 85 5.26 1.14 4.79
CA VAL A 85 5.04 1.13 3.34
C VAL A 85 4.94 2.57 2.84
N SER A 86 5.58 2.83 1.71
CA SER A 86 5.46 4.12 1.03
C SER A 86 5.20 3.90 -0.45
N ALA A 87 4.66 4.92 -1.10
CA ALA A 87 4.38 4.85 -2.51
C ALA A 87 5.68 4.62 -3.29
N VAL A 88 5.64 3.68 -4.23
CA VAL A 88 6.82 3.37 -5.05
C VAL A 88 7.16 4.55 -5.96
N GLY A 89 8.42 4.67 -6.36
CA GLY A 89 8.79 5.66 -7.38
C GLY A 89 8.19 5.35 -8.76
N SER A 90 8.46 6.21 -9.74
CA SER A 90 7.97 6.03 -11.11
C SER A 90 8.59 4.87 -11.87
N GLY A 91 7.82 4.27 -12.79
CA GLY A 91 8.32 3.23 -13.69
C GLY A 91 8.14 1.78 -13.18
N VAL A 92 7.36 1.58 -12.11
CA VAL A 92 6.96 0.23 -11.71
C VAL A 92 5.84 -0.23 -12.64
N PRO A 93 5.96 -1.39 -13.32
CA PRO A 93 4.91 -1.89 -14.18
C PRO A 93 3.67 -2.24 -13.35
N VAL A 94 2.51 -1.81 -13.83
CA VAL A 94 1.19 -2.15 -13.28
C VAL A 94 0.34 -2.65 -14.43
N SER A 95 -0.27 -3.82 -14.25
CA SER A 95 -1.08 -4.46 -15.27
C SER A 95 -2.45 -4.79 -14.73
N LEU A 96 -3.48 -4.60 -15.54
CA LEU A 96 -4.83 -5.10 -15.28
C LEU A 96 -5.01 -6.40 -16.07
N ALA A 97 -5.30 -7.47 -15.35
CA ALA A 97 -5.58 -8.78 -15.92
C ALA A 97 -7.04 -9.16 -15.73
N GLN A 98 -7.60 -9.85 -16.72
CA GLN A 98 -8.84 -10.60 -16.57
C GLN A 98 -8.51 -12.07 -16.31
N LEU A 99 -8.87 -12.55 -15.12
CA LEU A 99 -8.79 -13.97 -14.77
C LEU A 99 -9.66 -14.77 -15.73
N ASP A 100 -9.19 -15.92 -16.22
CA ASP A 100 -10.00 -16.79 -17.08
C ASP A 100 -11.18 -17.42 -16.29
N TRP A 101 -12.09 -18.13 -16.94
CA TRP A 101 -13.24 -18.73 -16.22
C TRP A 101 -12.88 -19.96 -15.38
N VAL A 102 -11.75 -20.60 -15.67
CA VAL A 102 -11.32 -21.85 -15.01
C VAL A 102 -10.60 -21.51 -13.71
N ASP A 103 -9.60 -20.63 -13.80
CA ASP A 103 -8.84 -20.08 -12.68
C ASP A 103 -9.75 -19.43 -11.63
N PHE A 104 -10.86 -18.90 -12.12
CA PHE A 104 -11.89 -18.26 -11.34
C PHE A 104 -12.78 -19.21 -10.55
N ALA A 105 -13.02 -20.39 -11.11
CA ALA A 105 -13.90 -21.40 -10.54
C ALA A 105 -13.18 -22.24 -9.48
N ASP A 106 -11.87 -22.45 -9.64
CA ASP A 106 -11.08 -23.29 -8.75
C ASP A 106 -10.05 -22.52 -7.90
N GLY A 107 -9.96 -21.20 -8.07
CA GLY A 107 -9.08 -20.34 -7.28
C GLY A 107 -7.59 -20.56 -7.55
N ARG A 108 -7.24 -21.22 -8.66
CA ARG A 108 -5.86 -21.44 -9.07
C ARG A 108 -5.57 -20.60 -10.29
N ILE A 109 -4.43 -19.92 -10.33
CA ILE A 109 -4.02 -19.21 -11.55
C ILE A 109 -3.06 -20.15 -12.27
N ASP A 110 -3.62 -21.02 -13.12
CA ASP A 110 -2.88 -22.12 -13.74
C ASP A 110 -2.22 -21.70 -15.07
N SER A 111 -2.71 -20.62 -15.68
CA SER A 111 -2.12 -20.00 -16.87
C SER A 111 -1.51 -18.63 -16.56
N PRO A 112 -0.50 -18.17 -17.34
CA PRO A 112 -0.06 -16.78 -17.26
C PRO A 112 -1.26 -15.87 -17.46
N LEU A 113 -1.49 -14.96 -16.51
CA LEU A 113 -2.56 -13.98 -16.60
C LEU A 113 -2.44 -13.24 -17.92
N PRO A 114 -3.48 -13.20 -18.77
CA PRO A 114 -3.50 -12.25 -19.86
C PRO A 114 -3.49 -10.87 -19.23
N LEU A 115 -2.34 -10.19 -19.33
CA LEU A 115 -2.21 -8.80 -18.94
C LEU A 115 -2.87 -8.00 -20.07
N ASP A 116 -4.12 -7.62 -19.86
CA ASP A 116 -4.94 -7.00 -20.90
C ASP A 116 -4.50 -5.55 -21.14
N LEU A 117 -4.09 -4.86 -20.06
CA LEU A 117 -3.77 -3.44 -20.09
C LEU A 117 -2.62 -3.13 -19.16
N ASP A 118 -1.61 -2.44 -19.67
CA ASP A 118 -0.39 -2.11 -18.94
C ASP A 118 -0.23 -0.59 -18.77
N THR A 119 0.32 -0.20 -17.62
CA THR A 119 0.78 1.15 -17.34
C THR A 119 2.02 1.09 -16.45
N VAL A 120 2.57 2.25 -16.12
CA VAL A 120 3.63 2.38 -15.12
C VAL A 120 3.24 3.39 -14.06
N THR A 121 3.80 3.23 -12.86
CA THR A 121 3.60 4.20 -11.78
C THR A 121 4.19 5.57 -12.13
N GLU A 122 3.52 6.62 -11.69
CA GLU A 122 4.01 8.00 -11.63
C GLU A 122 5.02 8.18 -10.48
N ASN A 123 5.63 9.37 -10.36
CA ASN A 123 6.67 9.66 -9.35
C ASN A 123 6.18 9.50 -7.89
N ASN A 124 4.88 9.60 -7.67
CA ASN A 124 4.21 9.43 -6.37
C ASN A 124 3.61 8.02 -6.19
N GLY A 125 3.98 7.05 -7.04
CA GLY A 125 3.49 5.67 -7.00
C GLY A 125 2.06 5.47 -7.47
N ARG A 126 1.42 6.52 -7.99
CA ARG A 126 0.08 6.46 -8.55
C ARG A 126 0.09 5.77 -9.90
N PHE A 127 -0.97 5.04 -10.23
CA PHE A 127 -1.21 4.52 -11.56
C PHE A 127 -2.61 4.89 -12.05
N ARG A 128 -2.78 4.85 -13.38
CA ARG A 128 -4.07 4.98 -14.06
C ARG A 128 -4.11 3.99 -15.22
N ILE A 129 -5.11 3.13 -15.21
CA ILE A 129 -5.45 2.22 -16.31
C ILE A 129 -6.83 2.61 -16.83
N VAL A 130 -6.91 2.82 -18.14
CA VAL A 130 -8.17 3.03 -18.85
C VAL A 130 -8.51 1.70 -19.52
N ASP A 131 -9.69 1.14 -19.23
CA ASP A 131 -10.15 -0.10 -19.86
C ASP A 131 -11.07 0.23 -21.05
N PRO A 132 -10.57 0.32 -22.29
CA PRO A 132 -11.38 0.78 -23.42
C PRO A 132 -12.56 -0.15 -23.74
N GLU A 133 -12.55 -1.39 -23.24
CA GLU A 133 -13.58 -2.40 -23.52
C GLU A 133 -14.59 -2.56 -22.37
N ALA A 134 -14.32 -2.03 -21.18
CA ALA A 134 -15.21 -2.25 -20.04
C ALA A 134 -16.47 -1.37 -20.09
N ARG A 135 -17.64 -2.00 -19.97
CA ARG A 135 -18.85 -1.30 -19.49
C ARG A 135 -18.90 -1.27 -17.96
N ASP A 136 -18.15 -2.14 -17.30
CA ASP A 136 -18.08 -2.26 -15.85
C ASP A 136 -16.66 -2.68 -15.41
N VAL A 137 -15.90 -1.73 -14.86
CA VAL A 137 -14.58 -1.98 -14.25
C VAL A 137 -14.67 -2.79 -12.96
N LEU A 138 -15.88 -3.07 -12.45
CA LEU A 138 -16.11 -3.74 -11.16
C LEU A 138 -16.36 -5.25 -11.31
N GLY A 139 -15.88 -5.85 -12.40
CA GLY A 139 -16.03 -7.28 -12.63
C GLY A 139 -15.28 -8.13 -11.60
N CYS A 140 -15.94 -9.14 -11.04
CA CYS A 140 -15.36 -10.11 -10.10
C CYS A 140 -14.06 -10.79 -10.59
N ARG A 141 -13.78 -10.75 -11.90
CA ARG A 141 -12.63 -11.38 -12.58
C ARG A 141 -11.43 -10.45 -12.82
N LYS A 142 -11.51 -9.19 -12.43
CA LYS A 142 -10.46 -8.20 -12.71
C LYS A 142 -9.46 -8.15 -11.55
N MET A 143 -8.17 -8.25 -11.87
CA MET A 143 -7.08 -8.22 -10.90
C MET A 143 -5.97 -7.31 -11.39
N LEU A 144 -5.50 -6.44 -10.52
CA LEU A 144 -4.30 -5.64 -10.74
C LEU A 144 -3.07 -6.42 -10.30
N THR A 145 -1.98 -6.27 -11.02
CA THR A 145 -0.66 -6.78 -10.65
C THR A 145 0.36 -5.65 -10.74
N ALA A 146 1.30 -5.61 -9.81
CA ALA A 146 2.42 -4.68 -9.86
C ALA A 146 3.73 -5.39 -9.56
N GLY A 147 4.81 -4.97 -10.23
CA GLY A 147 6.14 -5.58 -10.08
C GLY A 147 6.29 -6.87 -10.88
N THR A 148 7.41 -7.58 -10.67
CA THR A 148 7.73 -8.81 -11.40
C THR A 148 8.39 -9.86 -10.50
N GLY A 149 8.41 -11.11 -10.98
CA GLY A 149 9.09 -12.22 -10.32
C GLY A 149 8.58 -12.48 -8.90
N THR A 150 9.49 -12.62 -7.94
CA THR A 150 9.19 -12.91 -6.53
C THR A 150 8.69 -11.72 -5.72
N THR A 151 8.58 -10.53 -6.35
CA THR A 151 8.12 -9.30 -5.70
C THR A 151 6.78 -8.80 -6.22
N ILE A 152 6.06 -9.64 -6.95
CA ILE A 152 4.74 -9.29 -7.45
C ILE A 152 3.77 -9.05 -6.28
N MET A 153 3.00 -7.98 -6.39
CA MET A 153 1.85 -7.69 -5.52
C MET A 153 0.59 -7.62 -6.39
N ARG A 154 -0.52 -8.12 -5.87
CA ARG A 154 -1.80 -8.16 -6.59
C ARG A 154 -2.91 -7.51 -5.78
N ALA A 155 -3.96 -7.09 -6.47
CA ALA A 155 -5.17 -6.58 -5.86
C ALA A 155 -6.40 -6.96 -6.70
N LEU A 156 -7.51 -7.34 -6.05
CA LEU A 156 -8.79 -7.55 -6.75
C LEU A 156 -9.43 -6.21 -7.05
N VAL A 157 -10.00 -6.05 -8.24
CA VAL A 157 -10.69 -4.82 -8.60
C VAL A 157 -12.12 -4.87 -8.10
N TYR A 158 -12.38 -4.13 -7.02
CA TYR A 158 -13.71 -3.98 -6.41
C TYR A 158 -14.21 -2.53 -6.46
N GLY A 159 -13.44 -1.62 -7.07
CA GLY A 159 -13.69 -0.20 -7.11
C GLY A 159 -12.88 0.47 -8.23
N ARG A 160 -13.17 1.75 -8.50
CA ARG A 160 -12.37 2.59 -9.41
C ARG A 160 -11.05 3.06 -8.79
N GLU A 161 -10.95 2.97 -7.47
CA GLU A 161 -9.74 3.27 -6.71
C GLU A 161 -9.37 2.04 -5.87
N VAL A 162 -8.26 1.38 -6.23
CA VAL A 162 -7.76 0.16 -5.59
C VAL A 162 -6.26 0.27 -5.46
N ASN A 163 -5.76 0.20 -4.22
CA ASN A 163 -4.32 0.20 -3.96
C ASN A 163 -3.75 -1.21 -4.12
N ILE A 164 -2.50 -1.27 -4.57
CA ILE A 164 -1.72 -2.50 -4.66
C ILE A 164 -0.67 -2.46 -3.56
N ASP A 165 -0.87 -3.27 -2.54
CA ASP A 165 -0.01 -3.34 -1.36
C ASP A 165 0.01 -4.76 -0.76
N ALA A 166 0.74 -4.95 0.34
CA ALA A 166 0.84 -6.27 0.96
C ALA A 166 -0.49 -6.75 1.57
N ALA A 167 -1.42 -5.85 1.91
CA ALA A 167 -2.74 -6.23 2.40
C ALA A 167 -3.64 -6.67 1.23
N SER A 168 -3.63 -5.97 0.09
CA SER A 168 -4.34 -6.41 -1.11
C SER A 168 -3.81 -7.76 -1.63
N GLU A 169 -2.49 -7.96 -1.59
CA GLU A 169 -1.87 -9.25 -1.96
C GLU A 169 -2.29 -10.36 -0.98
N ALA A 170 -2.34 -10.06 0.33
CA ALA A 170 -2.82 -11.00 1.33
C ALA A 170 -4.29 -11.38 1.09
N LEU A 171 -5.15 -10.42 0.73
CA LEU A 171 -6.54 -10.69 0.38
C LEU A 171 -6.63 -11.63 -0.84
N VAL A 172 -5.91 -11.33 -1.92
CA VAL A 172 -5.87 -12.16 -3.13
C VAL A 172 -5.49 -13.59 -2.76
N ARG A 173 -4.38 -13.79 -2.04
CA ARG A 173 -3.90 -15.12 -1.66
C ARG A 173 -4.90 -15.87 -0.79
N VAL A 174 -5.45 -15.22 0.24
CA VAL A 174 -6.42 -15.89 1.14
C VAL A 174 -7.73 -16.22 0.41
N LEU A 175 -8.19 -15.34 -0.48
CA LEU A 175 -9.43 -15.57 -1.23
C LEU A 175 -9.26 -16.70 -2.24
N LEU A 176 -8.14 -16.73 -2.99
CA LEU A 176 -7.81 -17.82 -3.91
C LEU A 176 -7.69 -19.15 -3.16
N ASP A 177 -6.98 -19.17 -2.02
CA ASP A 177 -6.91 -20.35 -1.16
C ASP A 177 -8.29 -20.81 -0.67
N PHE A 178 -9.18 -19.87 -0.33
CA PHE A 178 -10.54 -20.18 0.12
C PHE A 178 -11.37 -20.80 -1.02
N VAL A 179 -11.36 -20.20 -2.21
CA VAL A 179 -12.04 -20.71 -3.40
C VAL A 179 -11.52 -22.11 -3.76
N ALA A 180 -10.20 -22.31 -3.78
CA ALA A 180 -9.58 -23.59 -4.08
C ALA A 180 -9.90 -24.72 -3.09
N ASN A 181 -10.32 -24.38 -1.88
CA ASN A 181 -10.67 -25.34 -0.83
C ASN A 181 -12.16 -25.31 -0.47
N SER A 182 -13.00 -24.69 -1.30
CA SER A 182 -14.45 -24.61 -1.08
C SER A 182 -15.22 -24.86 -2.37
N THR A 183 -16.54 -24.73 -2.32
CA THR A 183 -17.41 -24.73 -3.50
C THR A 183 -17.74 -23.32 -4.00
N ALA A 184 -17.17 -22.29 -3.37
CA ALA A 184 -17.38 -20.91 -3.74
C ALA A 184 -16.55 -20.59 -4.99
N GLN A 185 -17.01 -19.62 -5.79
CA GLN A 185 -16.26 -19.03 -6.89
C GLN A 185 -16.00 -17.57 -6.57
N LEU A 186 -15.01 -16.97 -7.22
CA LEU A 186 -14.69 -15.55 -7.01
C LEU A 186 -15.87 -14.59 -7.36
N CYS A 187 -16.89 -15.01 -8.13
CA CYS A 187 -18.04 -14.15 -8.51
C CYS A 187 -19.18 -14.29 -7.53
N ASN A 188 -19.08 -15.21 -6.56
CA ASN A 188 -19.94 -15.18 -5.39
C ASN A 188 -19.63 -13.97 -4.48
N PHE A 189 -18.55 -13.23 -4.74
CA PHE A 189 -18.19 -12.03 -3.98
C PHE A 189 -18.53 -10.79 -4.81
N SER A 190 -19.49 -10.00 -4.32
CA SER A 190 -19.79 -8.70 -4.88
C SER A 190 -18.66 -7.71 -4.64
N ALA A 191 -18.59 -6.63 -5.44
CA ALA A 191 -17.65 -5.53 -5.23
C ALA A 191 -17.73 -4.95 -3.81
N SER A 192 -18.95 -4.87 -3.24
CA SER A 192 -19.16 -4.37 -1.87
C SER A 192 -18.58 -5.30 -0.80
N GLU A 193 -18.59 -6.61 -1.04
CA GLU A 193 -18.03 -7.60 -0.13
C GLU A 193 -16.52 -7.67 -0.24
N LEU A 194 -15.98 -7.62 -1.45
CA LEU A 194 -14.54 -7.50 -1.66
C LEU A 194 -13.98 -6.25 -0.96
N ALA A 195 -14.67 -5.12 -1.04
CA ALA A 195 -14.29 -3.91 -0.30
C ALA A 195 -14.30 -4.11 1.22
N ARG A 196 -15.33 -4.78 1.77
CA ARG A 196 -15.42 -5.10 3.21
C ARG A 196 -14.33 -6.08 3.64
N LEU A 197 -14.05 -7.09 2.83
CA LEU A 197 -12.97 -8.06 3.07
C LEU A 197 -11.61 -7.36 3.02
N GLN A 198 -11.38 -6.44 2.08
CA GLN A 198 -10.15 -5.65 2.03
C GLN A 198 -9.96 -4.82 3.30
N GLN A 199 -11.00 -4.11 3.76
CA GLN A 199 -10.93 -3.35 5.02
C GLN A 199 -10.53 -4.26 6.19
N LYS A 200 -11.15 -5.43 6.27
CA LYS A 200 -10.86 -6.41 7.33
C LYS A 200 -9.44 -6.96 7.23
N VAL A 201 -8.95 -7.22 6.02
CA VAL A 201 -7.56 -7.63 5.80
C VAL A 201 -6.62 -6.52 6.27
N ASN A 202 -6.86 -5.26 5.91
CA ASN A 202 -6.04 -4.13 6.38
C ASN A 202 -5.92 -4.08 7.91
N GLU A 203 -7.02 -4.29 8.64
CA GLU A 203 -7.02 -4.34 10.11
C GLU A 203 -6.19 -5.50 10.65
N VAL A 204 -6.30 -6.68 10.02
CA VAL A 204 -5.63 -7.91 10.45
C VAL A 204 -4.14 -7.92 10.12
N THR A 205 -3.77 -7.35 8.98
CA THR A 205 -2.39 -7.33 8.47
C THR A 205 -1.60 -6.12 8.94
N PHE A 206 -2.25 -5.17 9.62
CA PHE A 206 -1.58 -4.00 10.23
C PHE A 206 -0.27 -4.33 10.98
N PRO A 207 -0.17 -5.40 11.79
CA PRO A 207 1.07 -5.75 12.49
C PRO A 207 2.10 -6.52 11.62
N ALA A 208 1.84 -6.79 10.34
CA ALA A 208 2.74 -7.51 9.44
C ALA A 208 4.08 -6.76 9.29
N ARG A 209 5.20 -7.49 9.28
CA ARG A 209 6.55 -6.91 9.16
C ARG A 209 7.37 -7.70 8.15
N GLY A 210 8.29 -7.03 7.48
CA GLY A 210 9.25 -7.65 6.56
C GLY A 210 10.32 -6.65 6.12
N ASN A 211 11.49 -7.14 5.74
CA ASN A 211 12.58 -6.33 5.21
C ASN A 211 12.56 -6.23 3.68
N SER A 212 11.67 -7.00 3.04
CA SER A 212 11.46 -7.01 1.60
C SER A 212 9.97 -7.14 1.28
N VAL A 213 9.58 -6.86 0.03
CA VAL A 213 8.22 -7.10 -0.48
C VAL A 213 7.80 -8.55 -0.23
N ALA A 214 8.66 -9.52 -0.53
CA ALA A 214 8.36 -10.93 -0.35
C ALA A 214 8.11 -11.31 1.12
N GLU A 215 8.95 -10.83 2.05
CA GLU A 215 8.76 -11.07 3.48
C GLU A 215 7.48 -10.42 4.02
N LEU A 216 7.20 -9.18 3.61
CA LEU A 216 5.99 -8.47 4.04
C LEU A 216 4.73 -9.15 3.49
N ASN A 217 4.72 -9.54 2.22
CA ASN A 217 3.60 -10.24 1.59
C ASN A 217 3.33 -11.58 2.30
N GLU A 218 4.37 -12.33 2.64
CA GLU A 218 4.22 -13.59 3.39
C GLU A 218 3.70 -13.34 4.81
N ALA A 219 4.26 -12.35 5.54
CA ALA A 219 3.79 -12.01 6.87
C ALA A 219 2.31 -11.58 6.87
N ALA A 220 1.91 -10.72 5.94
CA ALA A 220 0.54 -10.26 5.78
C ALA A 220 -0.42 -11.41 5.46
N TYR A 221 -0.06 -12.27 4.50
CA TYR A 221 -0.83 -13.47 4.17
C TYR A 221 -1.01 -14.39 5.37
N GLN A 222 0.06 -14.66 6.12
CA GLN A 222 0.02 -15.55 7.28
C GLN A 222 -0.87 -15.02 8.42
N LEU A 223 -0.91 -13.70 8.62
CA LEU A 223 -1.82 -13.06 9.58
C LEU A 223 -3.27 -13.15 9.12
N ALA A 224 -3.53 -12.82 7.84
CA ALA A 224 -4.86 -12.89 7.25
C ALA A 224 -5.42 -14.32 7.30
N ARG A 225 -4.66 -15.30 6.82
CA ARG A 225 -5.06 -16.72 6.79
C ARG A 225 -5.44 -17.27 8.17
N ARG A 226 -4.70 -16.92 9.22
CA ARG A 226 -4.94 -17.41 10.59
C ARG A 226 -6.06 -16.68 11.33
N ASN A 227 -6.56 -15.57 10.78
CA ASN A 227 -7.59 -14.79 11.44
C ASN A 227 -8.97 -15.43 11.29
N ARG A 228 -9.51 -15.99 12.38
CA ARG A 228 -10.83 -16.63 12.38
C ARG A 228 -11.96 -15.71 11.93
N SER A 229 -11.91 -14.43 12.30
CA SER A 229 -12.95 -13.48 11.93
C SER A 229 -12.95 -13.23 10.43
N LEU A 230 -11.78 -13.14 9.79
CA LEU A 230 -11.66 -13.04 8.34
C LEU A 230 -12.18 -14.31 7.66
N GLN A 231 -11.81 -15.50 8.15
CA GLN A 231 -12.31 -16.77 7.60
C GLN A 231 -13.85 -16.88 7.68
N GLN A 232 -14.46 -16.42 8.79
CA GLN A 232 -15.92 -16.34 8.92
C GLN A 232 -16.54 -15.34 7.94
N ALA A 233 -15.89 -14.20 7.70
CA ALA A 233 -16.37 -13.20 6.74
C ALA A 233 -16.29 -13.72 5.30
N LEU A 234 -15.24 -14.47 4.95
CA LEU A 234 -15.11 -15.13 3.65
C LEU A 234 -16.22 -16.16 3.43
N ALA A 235 -16.46 -17.03 4.43
CA ALA A 235 -17.53 -18.01 4.36
C ALA A 235 -18.92 -17.36 4.25
N ALA A 236 -19.16 -16.26 4.97
CA ALA A 236 -20.42 -15.54 4.89
C ALA A 236 -20.63 -14.89 3.52
N ALA A 237 -19.61 -14.18 3.02
CA ALA A 237 -19.68 -13.52 1.70
C ALA A 237 -19.87 -14.53 0.56
N ALA A 238 -19.23 -15.71 0.64
CA ALA A 238 -19.40 -16.77 -0.36
C ALA A 238 -20.82 -17.34 -0.49
N THR A 239 -21.71 -17.02 0.45
CA THR A 239 -23.10 -17.53 0.51
C THR A 239 -24.14 -16.42 0.46
N ALA A 240 -23.72 -15.16 0.31
CA ALA A 240 -24.62 -14.04 0.17
C ALA A 240 -25.04 -13.94 -1.31
N ASP A 241 -26.32 -14.22 -1.58
CA ASP A 241 -26.93 -14.08 -2.91
C ASP A 241 -27.09 -12.61 -3.34
#